data_AF-A0A1Q9MYS2-F1
#
_entry.id   AF-A0A1Q9MYS2-F1
#
_cell.length_a   1.000
_cell.length_b   1.000
_cell.length_c   1.000
_cell.angle_alpha   90.00
_cell.angle_beta   90.00
_cell.angle_gamma   90.00
#
_symmetry.space_group_name_H-M   'P 1'
#
loop_
_entity.id
_entity.type
_entity.pdbx_description
1 polymer ?
#
loop_
_entity_poly.entity_id
_entity_poly.type
_entity_poly.pdbx_seq_one_letter_code
_entity_poly.pdbx_strand_id
1 'polypeptide(L)' 'MVEENPPDAAAPAPPSSKATDLIEVPGSSERRQCPKCHEVNPYMIKELTDKTKILNNYPTIYGKKYKCGKCGSEWRYSV' A
#
# COMPACT_ATOMS: atom_id res chain seq x y z
N MET A 1 -20.56 -4.81 -49.44
CA MET A 1 -20.81 -3.96 -48.27
C MET A 1 -19.72 -4.31 -47.27
N VAL A 2 -18.74 -3.42 -47.12
CA VAL A 2 -17.72 -3.55 -46.08
C VAL A 2 -18.42 -3.08 -44.81
N GLU A 3 -18.85 -4.00 -43.97
CA GLU A 3 -19.39 -3.65 -42.66
C GLU A 3 -18.25 -3.71 -41.64
N GLU A 4 -18.00 -2.55 -41.05
CA GLU A 4 -16.85 -2.18 -40.26
C GLU A 4 -16.72 -3.00 -38.98
N ASN A 5 -15.47 -3.39 -38.69
CA ASN A 5 -15.05 -3.82 -37.37
C ASN A 5 -15.00 -2.59 -36.45
N PRO A 6 -15.76 -2.51 -35.35
CA PRO A 6 -15.67 -1.36 -34.43
C PRO A 6 -14.39 -1.46 -33.57
N PRO A 7 -13.50 -0.46 -33.62
CA PRO A 7 -12.38 -0.36 -32.70
C PRO A 7 -12.80 0.36 -31.41
N ASP A 8 -12.13 0.00 -30.31
CA ASP A 8 -11.97 0.83 -29.12
C ASP A 8 -13.22 1.17 -28.30
N ALA A 9 -13.47 0.39 -27.23
CA ALA A 9 -13.81 0.98 -25.93
C ALA A 9 -13.80 -0.10 -24.83
N ALA A 10 -13.16 0.26 -23.72
CA ALA A 10 -13.09 -0.49 -22.46
C ALA A 10 -12.14 -1.68 -22.46
N ALA A 11 -10.84 -1.39 -22.50
CA ALA A 11 -9.93 -2.12 -21.62
C ALA A 11 -10.53 -2.05 -20.19
N PRO A 12 -10.93 -3.17 -19.56
CA PRO A 12 -11.28 -3.13 -18.15
C PRO A 12 -10.02 -2.66 -17.42
N ALA A 13 -10.16 -1.59 -16.65
CA ALA A 13 -9.13 -1.13 -15.74
C ALA A 13 -8.50 -2.35 -15.05
N PRO A 14 -7.16 -2.41 -14.89
CA PRO A 14 -6.53 -3.55 -14.23
C PRO A 14 -7.27 -3.79 -12.92
N PRO A 15 -7.63 -5.05 -12.59
CA PRO A 15 -8.38 -5.34 -11.38
C PRO A 15 -7.60 -4.74 -10.23
N SER A 16 -8.18 -3.70 -9.64
CA SER A 16 -7.68 -3.00 -8.46
C SER A 16 -7.30 -4.10 -7.48
N SER A 17 -5.99 -4.31 -7.38
CA SER A 17 -5.41 -5.49 -6.77
C SER A 17 -5.96 -5.57 -5.36
N LYS A 18 -6.63 -6.68 -5.05
CA LYS A 18 -7.23 -7.02 -3.75
C LYS A 18 -6.70 -6.11 -2.65
N ALA A 19 -7.53 -5.15 -2.23
CA ALA A 19 -7.22 -4.26 -1.13
C ALA A 19 -7.07 -5.10 0.13
N THR A 20 -5.87 -5.62 0.36
CA THR A 20 -5.40 -5.94 1.70
C THR A 20 -5.57 -4.67 2.51
N ASP A 21 -6.39 -4.70 3.55
CA ASP A 21 -6.71 -3.59 4.45
C ASP A 21 -5.44 -2.92 5.01
N LEU A 22 -4.81 -2.05 4.21
CA LEU A 22 -3.63 -1.29 4.57
C LEU A 22 -4.11 0.03 5.17
N ILE A 23 -3.86 0.20 6.45
CA ILE A 23 -4.32 1.40 7.19
C ILE A 23 -3.40 2.57 6.85
N GLU A 24 -3.95 3.71 6.48
CA GLU A 24 -3.17 4.94 6.26
C GLU A 24 -3.24 5.82 7.51
N VAL A 25 -2.09 6.08 8.11
CA VAL A 25 -1.97 6.91 9.31
C VAL A 25 -1.42 8.28 8.90
N PRO A 26 -2.14 9.38 9.17
CA PRO A 26 -1.63 10.73 8.92
C PRO A 26 -0.55 11.08 9.95
N GLY A 27 0.65 11.46 9.48
CA GLY A 27 1.73 11.95 10.35
C GLY A 27 3.10 11.30 10.12
N SER A 28 4.09 11.74 10.90
CA SER A 28 5.47 11.23 10.83
C SER A 28 5.63 9.93 11.64
N SER A 29 6.51 9.05 11.17
CA SER A 29 6.84 7.75 11.81
C SER A 29 7.56 7.87 13.17
N GLU A 30 7.52 9.03 13.83
CA GLU A 30 8.33 9.33 15.02
C GLU A 30 7.97 8.45 16.22
N ARG A 31 6.73 7.98 16.30
CA ARG A 31 6.32 6.92 17.21
C ARG A 31 5.80 5.75 16.40
N ARG A 32 6.65 4.74 16.17
CA ARG A 32 6.25 3.45 15.59
C ARG A 32 5.27 2.79 16.55
N GLN A 33 4.00 3.12 16.42
CA GLN A 33 2.91 2.61 17.24
C GLN A 33 1.85 2.02 16.31
N CYS A 34 1.35 0.83 16.67
CA CYS A 34 0.29 0.22 15.88
C CYS A 34 -1.02 1.02 16.04
N PRO A 35 -1.69 1.43 14.95
CA PRO A 35 -2.95 2.18 15.03
C PRO A 35 -4.13 1.35 15.55
N LYS A 36 -4.03 0.01 15.52
CA LYS A 36 -5.12 -0.89 15.92
C LYS A 36 -5.02 -1.35 17.37
N CYS A 37 -3.85 -1.83 17.79
CA CYS A 37 -3.63 -2.37 19.14
C CYS A 37 -2.77 -1.47 20.02
N HIS A 38 -2.35 -0.31 19.52
CA HIS A 38 -1.54 0.67 20.23
C HIS A 38 -0.21 0.12 20.76
N GLU A 39 0.28 -0.98 20.19
CA GLU A 39 1.56 -1.58 20.54
C GLU A 39 2.70 -0.62 20.18
N VAL A 40 3.56 -0.32 21.14
CA VAL A 40 4.70 0.62 20.99
C VAL A 40 6.02 -0.13 20.88
N ASN A 41 6.03 -1.43 21.22
CA ASN A 41 7.25 -2.24 21.22
C ASN A 41 7.82 -2.36 19.80
N PRO A 42 9.02 -1.80 19.52
CA PRO A 42 9.59 -1.79 18.17
C PRO A 42 9.94 -3.20 17.67
N TYR A 43 10.28 -4.12 18.57
CA TYR A 43 10.52 -5.53 18.24
C TYR A 43 9.28 -6.24 17.67
N MET A 44 8.09 -5.77 18.03
CA MET A 44 6.83 -6.30 17.52
C MET A 44 6.38 -5.64 16.22
N ILE A 45 7.03 -4.56 15.77
CA ILE A 45 6.63 -3.82 14.56
C ILE A 45 7.67 -4.03 13.48
N LYS A 46 7.31 -4.81 12.45
CA LYS A 46 8.19 -5.10 11.32
C LYS A 46 8.01 -4.05 10.24
N GLU A 47 9.12 -3.46 9.81
CA GLU A 47 9.15 -2.62 8.61
C GLU A 47 9.29 -3.49 7.37
N LEU A 48 8.45 -3.24 6.36
CA LEU A 48 8.39 -3.98 5.11
C LEU A 48 8.31 -2.99 3.95
N THR A 49 8.83 -3.40 2.80
CA THR A 49 8.73 -2.61 1.57
C THR A 49 7.34 -2.73 0.98
N ASP A 50 6.67 -1.60 0.76
CA ASP A 50 5.37 -1.52 0.11
C ASP A 50 5.55 -1.41 -1.41
N LYS A 51 5.46 -2.53 -2.10
CA LYS A 51 5.57 -2.58 -3.57
C LYS A 51 4.37 -1.96 -4.28
N THR A 52 3.30 -1.64 -3.55
CA THR A 52 2.09 -1.02 -4.11
C THR A 52 2.25 0.49 -4.29
N LYS A 53 3.10 1.14 -3.49
CA LYS A 53 3.41 2.57 -3.60
C LYS A 53 4.83 2.76 -4.13
N ILE A 54 4.95 3.25 -5.36
CA ILE A 54 6.23 3.65 -5.96
C ILE A 54 6.43 5.13 -5.64
N LEU A 55 7.44 5.45 -4.84
CA LEU A 55 7.81 6.83 -4.50
C LEU A 55 8.62 7.49 -5.62
N ASN A 56 9.49 6.72 -6.26
CA ASN A 56 10.25 7.17 -7.42
C ASN A 56 10.38 6.03 -8.43
N ASN A 57 10.26 6.34 -9.72
CA ASN A 57 10.35 5.34 -10.78
C ASN A 57 11.82 5.09 -11.18
N TYR A 58 12.69 6.10 -11.08
CA TYR A 58 14.08 6.02 -11.52
C TYR A 58 15.02 6.85 -10.62
N PRO A 59 15.84 6.24 -9.74
CA PRO A 59 15.87 4.82 -9.36
C PRO A 59 14.57 4.38 -8.68
N THR A 60 14.19 3.11 -8.83
CA THR A 60 12.93 2.60 -8.28
C THR A 60 12.98 2.55 -6.75
N ILE A 61 12.26 3.47 -6.12
CA ILE A 61 12.13 3.55 -4.66
C ILE A 61 10.68 3.21 -4.31
N TYR A 62 10.51 2.14 -3.55
CA TYR A 62 9.22 1.75 -3.02
C TYR A 62 8.94 2.42 -1.68
N GLY A 63 7.66 2.58 -1.37
CA GLY A 63 7.19 3.04 -0.08
C GLY A 63 7.55 2.07 1.04
N LYS A 64 7.43 2.55 2.28
CA LYS A 64 7.55 1.73 3.48
C LYS A 64 6.16 1.45 4.03
N LYS A 65 5.94 0.23 4.49
CA LYS A 65 4.80 -0.17 5.32
C LYS A 65 5.29 -0.84 6.61
N TYR A 66 4.42 -0.85 7.60
CA TYR A 66 4.65 -1.44 8.91
C TYR A 66 3.64 -2.56 9.14
N LYS A 67 4.08 -3.63 9.79
CA LYS A 67 3.23 -4.75 10.19
C LYS A 67 3.38 -5.03 11.68
N CYS A 68 2.26 -5.08 12.39
CA CYS A 68 2.25 -5.45 13.80
C CYS A 68 2.30 -6.97 13.96
N GLY A 69 3.21 -7.46 14.78
CA GLY A 69 3.34 -8.87 15.16
C GLY A 69 2.27 -9.34 16.16
N LYS A 70 1.58 -8.41 16.84
CA LYS A 70 0.52 -8.73 17.82
C LYS A 70 -0.85 -8.90 17.19
N CYS A 71 -1.31 -7.90 16.42
CA CYS A 71 -2.64 -7.90 15.81
C CYS A 71 -2.62 -8.17 14.30
N GLY A 72 -1.44 -8.29 13.68
CA GLY A 72 -1.30 -8.56 12.25
C GLY A 72 -1.62 -7.39 11.33
N SER A 73 -1.99 -6.23 11.86
CA SER A 73 -2.38 -5.07 11.04
C SER A 73 -1.20 -4.53 10.27
N GLU A 74 -1.46 -4.12 9.04
CA GLU A 74 -0.50 -3.45 8.18
C GLU A 74 -0.91 -1.98 8.03
N TRP A 75 0.05 -1.07 8.15
CA TRP A 75 -0.20 0.36 7.96
C TRP A 75 0.97 1.05 7.29
N ARG A 76 0.70 2.22 6.71
CA ARG A 76 1.71 3.13 6.19
C ARG A 76 1.46 4.53 6.73
N TYR A 77 2.52 5.30 6.89
CA TYR A 77 2.38 6.72 7.16
C TYR A 77 2.15 7.46 5.85
N SER A 78 1.08 8.24 5.79
CA SER A 78 0.91 9.23 4.74
C SER A 78 1.50 10.54 5.25
N VAL A 79 2.54 10.99 4.57
CA VAL A 79 3.11 12.34 4.71
C VAL A 79 2.48 13.22 3.64
#